data_AF-A0A6B4JLQ4-F1
#
_entry.id   AF-A0A6B4JLQ4-F1
#
_cell.length_a   1.000
_cell.length_b   1.000
_cell.length_c   1.000
_cell.angle_alpha   90.00
_cell.angle_beta   90.00
_cell.angle_gamma   90.00
#
_symmetry.space_group_name_H-M   'P 1'
#
loop_
_entity.id
_entity.type
_entity.pdbx_description
1 polymer ?
#
loop_
_entity_poly.entity_id
_entity_poly.type
_entity_poly.pdbx_seq_one_letter_code
_entity_poly.pdbx_strand_id
1 'polypeptide(L)'
;MKNGEKITDADSSFYMHELSESTMMKDLTKTMDFEDAYDIAHGNALEKYGVSPFSVYDIEVIEKYPGEFSPAWKRFWEGNK
;
A
#
# COMPACT_ATOMS: atom_id res chain seq x y z
N MET A 1 5.82 4.38 -12.33
CA MET A 1 5.69 5.30 -13.48
C MET A 1 6.31 4.66 -14.72
N LYS A 2 5.50 4.14 -15.65
CA LYS A 2 6.00 3.87 -17.01
C LYS A 2 5.90 5.18 -17.81
N ASN A 3 7.03 5.67 -18.31
CA ASN A 3 7.12 6.68 -19.39
C ASN A 3 6.26 7.95 -19.28
N GLY A 4 6.23 8.61 -18.11
CA GLY A 4 5.58 9.93 -17.97
C GLY A 4 4.05 9.93 -18.05
N GLU A 5 3.42 8.75 -18.05
CA GLU A 5 1.98 8.62 -17.90
C GLU A 5 1.53 9.07 -16.51
N LYS A 6 0.35 9.67 -16.43
CA LYS A 6 -0.26 10.01 -15.14
C LYS A 6 -0.51 8.72 -14.38
N ILE A 7 -0.11 8.73 -13.11
CA ILE A 7 -0.41 7.66 -12.18
C ILE A 7 -1.91 7.70 -11.87
N THR A 8 -2.61 6.58 -12.04
CA THR A 8 -4.04 6.42 -11.70
C THR A 8 -4.25 5.19 -10.83
N ASP A 9 -5.46 5.03 -10.29
CA ASP A 9 -5.96 3.80 -9.66
C ASP A 9 -5.02 3.17 -8.62
N ALA A 10 -4.73 1.88 -8.75
CA ALA A 10 -3.89 1.12 -7.82
C ALA A 10 -2.48 1.70 -7.69
N ASP A 11 -1.86 2.11 -8.80
CA ASP A 11 -0.54 2.75 -8.75
C ASP A 11 -0.60 4.05 -7.94
N SER A 12 -1.67 4.84 -8.08
CA SER A 12 -1.81 6.09 -7.33
C SER A 12 -2.00 5.84 -5.84
N SER A 13 -2.77 4.81 -5.51
CA SER A 13 -2.94 4.34 -4.13
C SER A 13 -1.61 3.89 -3.55
N PHE A 14 -0.85 3.08 -4.28
CA PHE A 14 0.47 2.59 -3.90
C PHE A 14 1.44 3.73 -3.60
N TYR A 15 1.72 4.60 -4.57
CA TYR A 15 2.75 5.64 -4.38
C TYR A 15 2.39 6.65 -3.28
N MET A 16 1.11 7.01 -3.15
CA MET A 16 0.68 7.95 -2.11
C MET A 16 0.75 7.31 -0.71
N HIS A 17 0.36 6.03 -0.61
CA HIS A 17 0.49 5.23 0.61
C HIS A 17 1.96 5.14 1.04
N GLU A 18 2.83 4.62 0.19
CA GLU A 18 4.26 4.40 0.47
C GLU A 18 4.98 5.71 0.84
N LEU A 19 4.68 6.81 0.14
CA LEU A 19 5.30 8.10 0.44
C LEU A 19 4.87 8.63 1.81
N SER A 20 3.59 8.48 2.15
CA SER A 20 3.07 8.93 3.45
C SER A 20 3.59 8.08 4.59
N GLU A 21 3.60 6.76 4.42
CA GLU A 21 4.17 5.80 5.38
C GLU A 21 5.65 6.10 5.61
N SER A 22 6.46 6.17 4.54
CA SER A 22 7.89 6.45 4.62
C SER A 22 8.20 7.78 5.30
N THR A 23 7.37 8.81 5.06
CA THR A 23 7.53 10.11 5.71
C THR A 23 7.28 10.01 7.20
N MET A 24 6.24 9.30 7.63
CA MET A 24 5.90 9.14 9.03
C MET A 24 6.92 8.26 9.77
N MET A 25 7.37 7.18 9.13
CA MET A 25 8.38 6.25 9.66
C MET A 25 9.67 6.98 10.06
N LYS A 26 10.11 7.98 9.29
CA LYS A 26 11.32 8.77 9.61
C LYS A 26 11.27 9.47 10.96
N ASP A 27 10.08 9.85 11.41
CA ASP A 27 9.92 10.53 12.69
C ASP A 27 9.59 9.56 13.81
N LEU A 28 8.70 8.59 13.58
CA LEU A 28 8.29 7.61 14.59
C LEU A 28 9.47 6.76 15.09
N THR A 29 10.32 6.28 14.17
CA THR A 29 11.48 5.43 14.50
C THR A 29 12.55 6.13 15.34
N LYS A 30 12.45 7.45 15.56
CA LYS A 30 13.31 8.18 16.51
C LYS A 30 12.90 7.95 17.97
N THR A 31 11.66 7.52 18.21
CA THR A 31 11.04 7.47 19.53
C THR A 31 10.42 6.12 19.90
N MET A 32 10.20 5.23 18.94
CA MET A 32 9.66 3.88 19.16
C MET A 32 10.39 2.86 18.28
N ASP A 33 10.14 1.58 18.51
CA ASP A 33 10.71 0.52 17.68
C ASP A 33 10.11 0.51 16.26
N PHE A 34 10.71 -0.30 15.39
CA PHE A 34 10.33 -0.34 13.99
C PHE A 34 8.93 -0.92 13.78
N GLU A 35 8.53 -1.93 14.56
CA GLU A 35 7.27 -2.63 14.38
C GLU A 35 6.09 -1.73 14.80
N ASP A 36 6.17 -1.09 15.97
CA ASP A 36 5.18 -0.12 16.43
C ASP A 36 5.09 1.09 15.49
N ALA A 37 6.25 1.57 15.01
CA ALA A 37 6.29 2.68 14.04
C ALA A 37 5.60 2.29 12.73
N TYR A 38 5.86 1.07 12.25
CA TYR A 38 5.29 0.54 11.02
C TYR A 38 3.78 0.42 11.13
N ASP A 39 3.26 -0.21 12.17
CA ASP A 39 1.81 -0.39 12.36
C ASP A 39 1.07 0.95 12.38
N ILE A 40 1.63 1.95 13.08
CA ILE A 40 1.07 3.30 13.12
C ILE A 40 1.14 3.96 11.74
N ALA A 41 2.31 3.95 11.10
CA ALA A 41 2.52 4.63 9.82
C ALA A 41 1.68 4.02 8.70
N HIS A 42 1.62 2.69 8.63
CA HIS A 42 0.86 1.94 7.65
C HIS A 42 -0.64 2.21 7.79
N GLY A 43 -1.18 2.08 9.00
CA GLY A 43 -2.58 2.37 9.30
C GLY A 43 -2.98 3.81 8.95
N ASN A 44 -2.16 4.79 9.34
CA ASN A 44 -2.41 6.20 9.03
C ASN A 44 -2.35 6.49 7.54
N ALA A 45 -1.42 5.88 6.81
CA ALA A 45 -1.30 6.06 5.36
C ALA A 45 -2.54 5.53 4.63
N LEU A 46 -3.07 4.37 5.05
CA LEU A 46 -4.32 3.83 4.51
C LEU A 46 -5.52 4.75 4.78
N GLU A 47 -5.68 5.20 6.03
CA GLU A 47 -6.80 6.07 6.44
C GLU A 47 -6.77 7.41 5.70
N LYS A 48 -5.60 8.04 5.60
CA LYS A 48 -5.41 9.36 4.97
C LYS A 48 -5.90 9.42 3.52
N TYR A 49 -5.75 8.33 2.78
CA TYR A 49 -6.19 8.25 1.37
C TYR A 49 -7.48 7.44 1.19
N GLY A 50 -8.08 6.95 2.28
CA GLY A 50 -9.30 6.13 2.21
C GLY A 50 -9.12 4.85 1.40
N VAL A 51 -7.91 4.29 1.37
CA VAL A 51 -7.57 3.12 0.56
C VAL A 51 -7.71 1.84 1.37
N SER A 52 -8.20 0.78 0.71
CA SER A 52 -8.25 -0.55 1.30
C SER A 52 -6.83 -1.14 1.37
N PRO A 53 -6.47 -1.89 2.43
CA PRO A 53 -5.22 -2.66 2.45
C PRO A 53 -5.09 -3.60 1.23
N PHE A 54 -6.22 -4.09 0.70
CA PHE A 54 -6.25 -4.98 -0.46
C PHE A 54 -6.05 -4.26 -1.80
N SER A 55 -6.20 -2.93 -1.84
CA SER A 55 -6.04 -2.14 -3.08
C SER A 55 -4.68 -1.47 -3.22
N VAL A 56 -3.77 -1.64 -2.24
CA VAL A 56 -2.42 -1.05 -2.28
C VAL A 56 -1.59 -1.66 -3.42
N TYR A 57 -1.75 -2.95 -3.70
CA TYR A 57 -1.08 -3.64 -4.79
C TYR A 57 -2.05 -3.97 -5.92
N ASP A 58 -1.67 -3.64 -7.15
CA ASP A 58 -2.41 -4.01 -8.37
C ASP A 58 -2.45 -5.54 -8.56
N ILE A 59 -3.48 -6.03 -9.27
CA ILE A 59 -3.64 -7.44 -9.59
C ILE A 59 -2.42 -8.01 -10.34
N GLU A 60 -1.78 -7.21 -11.21
CA GLU A 60 -0.56 -7.65 -11.92
C GLU A 60 0.58 -7.98 -10.95
N VAL A 61 0.72 -7.22 -9.85
CA VAL A 61 1.74 -7.46 -8.82
C VAL A 61 1.40 -8.72 -8.03
N ILE A 62 0.14 -8.87 -7.65
CA ILE A 62 -0.36 -10.04 -6.90
C ILE A 62 -0.16 -11.33 -7.69
N GLU A 63 -0.47 -11.31 -9.00
CA GLU A 63 -0.29 -12.45 -9.89
C GLU A 63 1.18 -12.78 -10.14
N LYS A 64 2.06 -11.78 -10.12
CA LYS A 64 3.50 -11.98 -10.27
C LYS A 64 4.16 -12.61 -9.04
N TYR A 65 3.64 -12.34 -7.84
CA TYR A 65 4.21 -12.84 -6.57
C TYR A 65 3.17 -13.58 -5.72
N PRO A 66 2.60 -14.70 -6.21
CA PRO A 66 1.46 -15.35 -5.57
C PRO A 66 1.77 -15.97 -4.19
N GLY A 67 3.04 -16.12 -3.82
CA GLY A 67 3.46 -16.59 -2.50
C GLY A 67 3.45 -15.50 -1.41
N GLU A 68 3.46 -14.23 -1.81
CA GLU A 68 3.53 -13.08 -0.89
C GLU A 68 2.14 -12.57 -0.49
N PHE A 69 1.09 -12.98 -1.24
CA PHE A 69 -0.27 -12.50 -1.04
C PHE A 69 -1.21 -13.65 -0.70
N SER A 70 -2.01 -13.46 0.35
CA SER A 70 -3.07 -14.42 0.65
C SER A 70 -4.15 -14.42 -0.46
N PRO A 71 -4.92 -15.51 -0.63
CA PRO A 71 -6.03 -15.55 -1.57
C PRO A 71 -7.08 -14.44 -1.41
N ALA A 72 -7.11 -13.75 -0.26
CA ALA A 72 -8.01 -12.62 -0.02
C ALA A 72 -7.73 -11.43 -0.95
N TRP A 73 -6.47 -11.14 -1.27
CA TRP A 73 -6.10 -10.07 -2.21
C TRP A 73 -6.68 -10.32 -3.60
N LYS A 74 -6.53 -11.54 -4.11
CA LYS A 74 -7.09 -11.91 -5.41
C LYS A 74 -8.62 -11.78 -5.42
N ARG A 75 -9.29 -12.26 -4.36
CA ARG A 75 -10.75 -12.15 -4.22
C ARG A 75 -11.26 -10.71 -4.20
N PHE A 76 -10.52 -9.80 -3.55
CA PHE A 76 -10.86 -8.38 -3.55
C PHE A 76 -10.91 -7.83 -4.98
N TRP A 77 -9.90 -8.14 -5.79
CA TRP A 77 -9.86 -7.69 -7.20
C TRP A 77 -10.85 -8.42 -8.11
N GLU A 78 -11.19 -9.68 -7.82
CA GLU A 78 -12.24 -10.42 -8.56
C GLU A 78 -13.65 -9.91 -8.25
N GLY A 79 -13.92 -9.50 -7.01
CA GLY A 79 -15.24 -9.00 -6.57
C GLY A 79 -15.54 -7.55 -6.98
N ASN A 80 -14.52 -6.81 -7.42
CA ASN A 80 -14.64 -5.42 -7.90
C ASN A 80 -14.68 -5.33 -9.44
N LYS A 81 -14.89 -6.45 -10.15
CA LYS A 81 -15.07 -6.50 -11.61
C LYS A 81 -16.52 -6.30 -12.04
#